data_AF-A0A9Q3FP25-F1
#
_entry.id   AF-A0A9Q3FP25-F1
#
_cell.length_a   1.000
_cell.length_b   1.000
_cell.length_c   1.000
_cell.angle_alpha   90.00
_cell.angle_beta   90.00
_cell.angle_gamma   90.00
#
_symmetry.space_group_name_H-M   'P 1'
#
loop_
_entity.id
_entity.type
_entity.pdbx_description
1 polymer ?
#
loop_
_entity_poly.entity_id
_entity_poly.type
_entity_poly.pdbx_seq_one_letter_code
_entity_poly.pdbx_strand_id
1 'polypeptide(L)'
;MILVKPYFQTTEDMFPSRNKPYTPEDIVEVEDSLGPGKKIIKARSIRLNGKDQRQYMIRSENQTEDKDKWLEEDGIPDGEVHLRRFSAPRRAGKSHK
;
A
#
# COMPACT_ATOMS: atom_id res chain seq x y z
N MET A 1 -34.84 7.73 36.14
CA MET A 1 -34.23 9.04 35.82
C MET A 1 -33.57 8.89 34.46
N ILE A 2 -34.10 9.53 33.40
CA ILE A 2 -33.62 9.33 32.03
C ILE A 2 -32.73 10.52 31.66
N LEU A 3 -31.47 10.26 31.33
CA LEU A 3 -30.51 11.27 30.91
C LEU A 3 -30.67 11.51 29.40
N VAL A 4 -31.34 12.61 29.04
CA VAL A 4 -31.47 13.06 27.65
C VAL A 4 -30.22 13.85 27.30
N LYS A 5 -29.46 13.39 26.30
CA LYS A 5 -28.33 14.14 25.77
C LYS A 5 -28.86 15.28 24.89
N PRO A 6 -28.48 16.55 25.14
CA PRO A 6 -28.87 17.63 24.26
C PRO A 6 -28.14 17.46 22.92
N TYR A 7 -28.90 17.25 21.85
CA TYR A 7 -28.34 17.26 20.50
C TYR A 7 -28.13 18.72 20.08
N PHE A 8 -26.89 19.08 19.77
CA PHE A 8 -26.59 20.38 19.19
C PHE A 8 -26.90 20.35 17.69
N GLN A 9 -27.51 21.43 17.19
CA GLN A 9 -27.68 21.62 15.76
C GLN A 9 -26.32 21.91 15.13
N THR A 10 -25.99 21.20 14.06
CA THR A 10 -24.77 21.45 13.31
C THR A 10 -24.93 22.75 12.52
N THR A 11 -24.12 23.77 12.83
CA THR A 11 -24.01 24.99 12.04
C THR A 11 -22.97 24.82 10.93
N GLU A 12 -23.08 25.61 9.86
CA GLU A 12 -22.16 25.54 8.71
C GLU A 12 -20.69 25.79 9.10
N ASP A 13 -20.46 26.59 10.15
CA ASP A 13 -19.14 26.89 10.70
C ASP A 13 -18.47 25.73 11.44
N MET A 14 -19.22 24.70 11.87
CA MET A 14 -18.64 23.54 12.57
C MET A 14 -17.79 22.68 11.63
N PHE A 15 -18.08 22.70 10.33
CA PHE A 15 -17.41 21.85 9.34
C PHE A 15 -17.08 22.64 8.07
N PRO A 16 -16.14 23.61 8.13
CA PRO A 16 -15.78 24.45 6.99
C PRO A 16 -15.19 23.65 5.81
N SER A 17 -14.80 22.39 6.04
CA SER A 17 -14.35 21.47 4.99
C SER A 17 -15.48 20.87 4.15
N ARG A 18 -16.74 20.93 4.59
CA ARG A 18 -17.88 20.29 3.92
C ARG A 18 -18.25 20.96 2.59
N ASN A 19 -17.94 22.24 2.45
CA ASN A 19 -18.32 23.06 1.29
C ASN A 19 -17.18 23.36 0.32
N LYS A 20 -16.01 22.71 0.49
CA LYS A 20 -14.92 22.87 -0.47
C LYS A 20 -15.31 22.14 -1.77
N PRO A 21 -15.43 22.85 -2.91
CA PRO A 21 -15.65 22.18 -4.18
C PRO A 21 -14.49 21.22 -4.42
N TYR A 22 -14.83 19.98 -4.77
CA TYR A 22 -13.83 18.99 -5.18
C TYR A 22 -13.22 19.47 -6.49
N THR A 23 -11.99 19.95 -6.44
CA THR A 23 -11.17 20.13 -7.62
C THR A 23 -10.60 18.76 -7.96
N PRO A 24 -10.92 18.15 -9.11
CA PRO A 24 -10.15 17.01 -9.57
C PRO A 24 -8.73 17.54 -9.81
N GLU A 25 -7.79 17.15 -8.94
CA GLU A 25 -6.38 17.30 -9.24
C GLU A 25 -6.11 16.51 -10.53
N ASP A 26 -5.39 17.11 -11.47
CA ASP A 26 -4.99 16.46 -12.71
C ASP A 26 -4.42 15.09 -12.36
N ILE A 27 -5.11 14.05 -12.81
CA ILE A 27 -4.66 12.67 -12.67
C ILE A 27 -3.40 12.60 -13.51
N VAL A 28 -2.24 12.78 -12.87
CA VAL A 28 -0.97 12.41 -13.47
C VAL A 28 -1.15 10.94 -13.81
N GLU A 29 -1.14 10.61 -15.10
CA GLU A 29 -1.06 9.22 -15.56
C GLU A 29 0.28 8.69 -15.02
N VAL A 30 0.24 8.16 -13.81
CA VAL A 30 1.32 7.37 -13.24
C VAL A 30 1.34 6.12 -14.09
N GLU A 31 2.22 6.07 -15.08
CA GLU A 31 2.46 4.87 -15.88
C GLU A 31 2.58 3.68 -14.94
N ASP A 32 1.64 2.75 -15.10
CA ASP A 32 1.28 1.67 -14.18
C ASP A 32 2.46 1.18 -13.34
N SER A 33 2.50 1.77 -12.17
CA SER A 33 3.50 1.62 -11.17
C SER A 33 3.21 0.27 -10.52
N LEU A 34 3.78 -0.79 -11.10
CA LEU A 34 3.43 -2.19 -10.86
C LEU A 34 1.92 -2.45 -11.01
N GLY A 35 1.41 -2.40 -12.24
CA GLY A 35 0.02 -2.75 -12.57
C GLY A 35 -0.51 -4.03 -11.88
N PRO A 36 -1.85 -4.21 -11.86
CA PRO A 36 -2.52 -5.26 -11.09
C PRO A 36 -1.86 -6.61 -11.26
N GLY A 37 -1.60 -7.29 -10.14
CA GLY A 37 -1.10 -8.67 -10.13
C GLY A 37 0.37 -8.87 -9.76
N LYS A 38 1.11 -7.81 -9.49
CA LYS A 38 2.50 -7.92 -9.00
C LYS A 38 2.57 -8.19 -7.50
N LYS A 39 3.47 -9.09 -7.10
CA LYS A 39 3.68 -9.48 -5.70
C LYS A 39 5.16 -9.61 -5.35
N ILE A 40 5.47 -9.26 -4.10
CA ILE A 40 6.79 -9.51 -3.51
C ILE A 40 6.84 -10.95 -3.01
N ILE A 41 7.89 -11.68 -3.35
CA ILE A 41 8.06 -13.10 -2.97
C ILE A 41 9.24 -13.32 -2.04
N LYS A 42 10.29 -12.52 -2.18
CA LYS A 42 11.52 -12.63 -1.39
C LYS A 42 12.06 -11.24 -1.09
N ALA A 43 12.82 -11.16 0.00
CA ALA A 43 13.60 -10.00 0.37
C ALA A 43 15.06 -10.42 0.60
N ARG A 44 16.01 -9.53 0.32
CA ARG A 44 17.43 -9.69 0.65
C ARG A 44 18.03 -8.34 1.02
N SER A 45 19.09 -8.36 1.81
CA SER A 45 19.94 -7.20 2.06
C SER A 45 21.23 -7.34 1.27
N ILE A 46 21.63 -6.28 0.56
CA ILE A 46 22.90 -6.21 -0.16
C ILE A 46 23.64 -4.94 0.23
N ARG A 47 24.97 -4.98 0.16
CA ARG A 47 25.81 -3.82 0.43
C ARG A 47 26.28 -3.21 -0.89
N LEU A 48 25.73 -2.06 -1.25
CA LEU A 48 26.07 -1.30 -2.46
C LEU A 48 26.65 0.05 -2.04
N ASN A 49 27.79 0.44 -2.62
CA ASN A 49 28.46 1.72 -2.31
C ASN A 49 28.69 1.95 -0.80
N GLY A 50 28.99 0.88 -0.07
CA GLY A 50 29.24 0.93 1.38
C GLY A 50 27.99 1.02 2.26
N LYS A 51 26.80 1.17 1.67
CA LYS A 51 25.51 1.23 2.37
C LYS A 51 24.76 -0.10 2.23
N ASP A 52 24.13 -0.52 3.33
CA ASP A 52 23.23 -1.67 3.30
C ASP A 52 21.88 -1.25 2.74
N GLN A 53 21.47 -1.89 1.65
CA GLN A 53 20.21 -1.64 0.95
C GLN A 53 19.36 -2.91 0.95
N ARG A 54 18.05 -2.74 1.13
CA ARG A 54 17.08 -3.82 1.00
C ARG A 54 16.59 -3.90 -0.44
N GLN A 55 16.58 -5.12 -0.97
CA GLN A 55 15.98 -5.43 -2.25
C GLN A 55 14.88 -6.46 -2.08
N TYR A 56 13.87 -6.34 -2.91
CA TYR A 56 12.70 -7.20 -2.92
C TYR A 56 12.53 -7.79 -4.32
N MET A 57 12.22 -9.08 -4.36
CA MET A 57 12.00 -9.81 -5.60
C MET A 57 10.53 -9.71 -5.97
N ILE A 58 10.26 -9.11 -7.12
CA ILE A 58 8.90 -8.88 -7.62
C ILE A 58 8.59 -9.88 -8.73
N ARG A 59 7.46 -10.57 -8.57
CA ARG A 59 6.87 -11.42 -9.60
C ARG A 59 5.61 -10.77 -10.13
N SER A 60 5.54 -10.70 -11.46
CA SER A 60 4.31 -10.29 -12.15
C SER A 60 3.33 -11.45 -12.21
N GLU A 61 2.04 -11.16 -12.17
CA GLU A 61 1.00 -12.18 -12.33
C GLU A 61 1.17 -12.91 -13.65
N ASN A 62 0.99 -14.22 -13.63
CA ASN A 62 1.04 -15.08 -14.81
C ASN A 62 2.39 -15.07 -15.56
N GLN A 63 3.47 -14.56 -14.94
CA GLN A 63 4.82 -14.70 -15.48
C GLN A 63 5.58 -15.82 -14.76
N THR A 64 6.44 -16.49 -15.52
CA THR A 64 7.37 -17.49 -15.02
C THR A 64 8.49 -16.86 -14.20
N GLU A 65 9.15 -17.69 -13.39
CA GLU A 65 10.18 -17.25 -12.45
C GLU A 65 11.37 -16.56 -13.14
N ASP A 66 11.58 -16.85 -14.43
CA ASP A 66 12.63 -16.27 -15.26
C ASP A 66 12.49 -14.75 -15.46
N LYS A 67 11.29 -14.19 -15.27
CA LYS A 67 11.02 -12.76 -15.42
C LYS A 67 10.97 -12.00 -14.10
N ASP A 68 11.26 -12.66 -13.00
CA ASP A 68 11.30 -12.03 -11.69
C ASP A 68 12.48 -11.06 -11.61
N LYS A 69 12.24 -9.88 -11.04
CA LYS A 69 13.26 -8.82 -10.93
C LYS A 69 13.47 -8.42 -9.48
N TRP A 70 14.72 -8.12 -9.14
CA TRP A 70 15.07 -7.50 -7.86
C TRP A 70 14.99 -5.99 -7.99
N LEU A 71 14.21 -5.37 -7.11
CA LEU A 71 14.05 -3.91 -7.03
C LEU A 71 14.38 -3.43 -5.62
N GLU A 72 14.91 -2.21 -5.53
CA GLU A 72 15.10 -1.51 -4.26
C GLU A 72 13.77 -1.05 -3.69
N GLU A 73 13.73 -0.75 -2.40
CA GLU A 73 12.50 -0.31 -1.71
C GLU A 73 11.86 0.90 -2.38
N ASP A 74 12.67 1.90 -2.76
CA ASP A 74 12.22 3.12 -3.45
C ASP A 74 11.79 2.87 -4.90
N GLY A 75 12.27 1.78 -5.50
CA GLY A 75 11.93 1.38 -6.87
C GLY A 75 10.66 0.54 -6.96
N ILE A 76 10.01 0.24 -5.83
CA ILE A 76 8.73 -0.48 -5.80
C ILE A 76 7.60 0.55 -5.79
N PRO A 77 6.88 0.70 -6.90
CA PRO A 77 5.67 1.50 -6.87
C PRO A 77 4.57 0.85 -6.03
N ASP A 78 3.81 1.68 -5.33
CA ASP A 78 2.91 1.27 -4.24
C ASP A 78 3.60 0.33 -3.23
N GLY A 79 4.90 0.55 -3.03
CA GLY A 79 5.77 -0.30 -2.22
C GLY A 79 5.20 -0.55 -0.83
N GLU A 80 4.63 0.46 -0.18
CA GLU A 80 4.03 0.32 1.15
C GLU A 80 2.92 -0.75 1.19
N VAL A 81 2.03 -0.79 0.21
CA VAL A 81 0.93 -1.77 0.14
C VAL A 81 1.49 -3.18 -0.07
N HIS A 82 2.44 -3.32 -1.00
CA HIS A 82 3.05 -4.61 -1.32
C HIS A 82 3.93 -5.13 -0.17
N LEU A 83 4.69 -4.26 0.47
CA LEU A 83 5.53 -4.56 1.63
C LEU A 83 4.69 -4.93 2.85
N ARG A 84 3.57 -4.22 3.08
CA ARG A 84 2.62 -4.57 4.14
C ARG A 84 2.02 -5.96 3.91
N ARG A 85 1.65 -6.30 2.67
CA ARG A 85 1.15 -7.64 2.32
C ARG A 85 2.22 -8.73 2.49
N PHE A 86 3.47 -8.42 2.15
CA PHE A 86 4.59 -9.34 2.27
C PHE A 86 5.01 -9.59 3.73
N SER A 87 5.05 -8.53 4.54
CA SER A 87 5.39 -8.60 5.98
C SER A 87 4.25 -9.14 6.84
N ALA A 88 3.01 -9.17 6.32
CA ALA A 88 1.89 -9.74 7.03
C ALA A 88 2.20 -11.20 7.41
N PRO A 89 1.98 -11.60 8.67
CA PRO A 89 2.21 -12.97 9.08
C PRO A 89 1.34 -13.87 8.23
N ARG A 90 1.96 -14.88 7.60
CA ARG A 90 1.22 -15.96 6.93
C ARG A 90 0.29 -16.54 7.98
N ARG A 91 -1.01 -16.28 7.86
CA ARG A 91 -2.01 -16.87 8.74
C ARG A 91 -1.81 -18.37 8.59
N ALA A 92 -1.33 -19.03 9.64
CA ALA A 92 -1.25 -20.46 9.70
C ALA A 92 -2.70 -20.96 9.66
N GLY A 93 -3.21 -21.19 8.45
CA GLY A 93 -4.47 -21.88 8.26
C GLY A 93 -4.29 -23.22 8.92
N LYS A 94 -4.90 -23.42 10.08
CA LYS A 94 -5.06 -24.74 10.67
C LYS A 94 -5.79 -25.57 9.62
N SER A 95 -5.03 -26.39 8.90
CA SER A 95 -5.59 -27.47 8.09
C SER A 95 -6.38 -28.33 9.06
N HIS A 96 -7.70 -28.15 9.09
CA HIS A 96 -8.58 -29.19 9.59
C HIS A 96 -8.42 -30.35 8.62
N LYS A 97 -7.74 -31.36 9.13
CA LYS A 97 -7.52 -32.65 8.51
C LYS A 97 -8.62 -33.59 8.97
#